data_AF-A0A6N9PS44-F1
#
_entry.id   AF-A0A6N9PS44-F1
#
_cell.length_a   1.000
_cell.length_b   1.000
_cell.length_c   1.000
_cell.angle_alpha   90.00
_cell.angle_beta   90.00
_cell.angle_gamma   90.00
#
_symmetry.space_group_name_H-M   'P 1'
#
loop_
_entity.id
_entity.type
_entity.pdbx_description
1 polymer ?
#
loop_
_entity_poly.entity_id
_entity_poly.type
_entity_poly.pdbx_seq_one_letter_code
_entity_poly.pdbx_strand_id
1 'polypeptide(L)'
;MIIDKLSSVLLKALNKDAAMDWLQERKDVLEQTHSVSPDAHKATIEKFGKEIVDMLYNSAPNMYNLCSERVELVAGEIETRGKLYNDFESAIIFYQKEGIVEDSSPEIKEFNSIMEFLYLGRKSQKAGRFRVLLKQPKAAKW
;
A
#
# COMPACT_ATOMS: atom_id res chain seq x y z
N MET A 1 -3.85 8.47 0.84
CA MET A 1 -5.16 8.66 0.17
C MET A 1 -5.57 7.35 -0.52
N ILE A 2 -6.84 7.18 -0.91
CA ILE A 2 -7.31 5.95 -1.58
C ILE A 2 -6.57 5.72 -2.91
N ILE A 3 -6.23 6.79 -3.63
CA ILE A 3 -5.47 6.77 -4.89
C ILE A 3 -4.09 6.11 -4.72
N ASP A 4 -3.42 6.31 -3.57
CA ASP A 4 -2.15 5.65 -3.27
C ASP A 4 -2.30 4.13 -3.17
N LYS A 5 -3.41 3.67 -2.57
CA LYS A 5 -3.69 2.23 -2.45
C LYS A 5 -4.01 1.64 -3.83
N LEU A 6 -4.85 2.32 -4.62
CA LEU A 6 -5.22 1.88 -5.97
C LEU A 6 -3.99 1.75 -6.87
N SER A 7 -3.19 2.83 -6.99
CA SER A 7 -1.97 2.83 -7.81
C SER A 7 -0.99 1.75 -7.39
N SER A 8 -0.80 1.54 -6.07
CA SER A 8 0.08 0.48 -5.58
C SER A 8 -0.44 -0.92 -5.92
N VAL A 9 -1.73 -1.18 -5.78
CA VAL A 9 -2.31 -2.50 -6.12
C VAL A 9 -2.21 -2.76 -7.62
N LEU A 10 -2.56 -1.78 -8.46
CA LEU A 10 -2.47 -1.91 -9.91
C LEU A 10 -1.04 -2.22 -10.36
N LEU A 11 -0.04 -1.47 -9.88
CA LEU A 11 1.36 -1.66 -10.26
C LEU A 11 2.02 -2.91 -9.65
N LYS A 12 1.46 -3.47 -8.58
CA LYS A 12 1.96 -4.72 -7.97
C LYS A 12 1.34 -5.95 -8.61
N ALA A 13 0.04 -5.89 -8.90
CA ALA A 13 -0.70 -6.97 -9.54
C ALA A 13 -0.43 -7.03 -11.05
N LEU A 14 -0.24 -5.86 -11.67
CA LEU A 14 -0.01 -5.68 -13.09
C LEU A 14 1.34 -4.95 -13.33
N ASN A 15 1.55 -4.46 -14.53
CA ASN A 15 2.64 -3.55 -14.89
C ASN A 15 2.08 -2.16 -15.21
N LYS A 16 2.97 -1.20 -15.54
CA LYS A 16 2.58 0.18 -15.87
C LYS A 16 1.55 0.23 -17.00
N ASP A 17 1.81 -0.45 -18.11
CA ASP A 17 0.97 -0.38 -19.32
C ASP A 17 -0.42 -0.93 -19.03
N ALA A 18 -0.50 -2.12 -18.43
CA ALA A 18 -1.76 -2.74 -18.04
C ALA A 18 -2.52 -1.93 -16.96
N ALA A 19 -1.81 -1.23 -16.06
CA ALA A 19 -2.43 -0.33 -15.11
C ALA A 19 -3.04 0.91 -15.80
N MET A 20 -2.38 1.46 -16.81
CA MET A 20 -2.89 2.58 -17.61
C MET A 20 -4.08 2.15 -18.47
N ASP A 21 -4.01 0.98 -19.09
CA ASP A 21 -5.14 0.40 -19.83
C ASP A 21 -6.36 0.22 -18.92
N TRP A 22 -6.17 -0.29 -17.71
CA TRP A 22 -7.24 -0.46 -16.73
C TRP A 22 -7.92 0.87 -16.36
N LEU A 23 -7.14 1.95 -16.22
CA LEU A 23 -7.67 3.30 -15.97
C LEU A 23 -8.42 3.83 -17.20
N GLN A 24 -7.87 3.63 -18.40
CA GLN A 24 -8.44 4.08 -19.66
C GLN A 24 -9.81 3.42 -19.93
N GLU A 25 -9.94 2.12 -19.66
CA GLU A 25 -11.22 1.39 -19.75
C GLU A 25 -12.31 1.96 -18.83
N ARG A 26 -11.91 2.62 -17.73
CA ARG A 26 -12.81 3.17 -16.70
C ARG A 26 -12.87 4.68 -16.70
N LYS A 27 -12.34 5.31 -17.76
CA LYS A 27 -12.20 6.76 -17.87
C LYS A 27 -13.52 7.48 -17.58
N ASP A 28 -14.62 7.08 -18.23
CA ASP A 28 -15.92 7.74 -18.07
C ASP A 28 -16.41 7.76 -16.61
N VAL A 29 -16.20 6.66 -15.88
CA VAL A 29 -16.57 6.54 -14.47
C VAL A 29 -15.66 7.40 -13.60
N LEU A 30 -14.35 7.37 -13.86
CA LEU A 30 -13.35 8.09 -13.09
C LEU A 30 -13.46 9.60 -13.31
N GLU A 31 -13.77 10.07 -14.51
CA GLU A 31 -13.95 11.51 -14.79
C GLU A 31 -15.17 12.09 -14.06
N GLN A 32 -16.22 11.28 -13.85
CA GLN A 32 -17.41 11.67 -13.10
C GLN A 32 -17.26 11.50 -11.58
N THR A 33 -16.24 10.77 -11.13
CA THR A 33 -16.00 10.55 -9.71
C THR A 33 -15.35 11.79 -9.11
N HIS A 34 -16.03 12.41 -8.16
CA HIS A 34 -15.50 13.57 -7.46
C HIS A 34 -14.50 13.17 -6.37
N SER A 35 -13.48 14.00 -6.19
CA SER A 35 -12.42 13.80 -5.19
C SER A 35 -12.90 14.00 -3.75
N VAL A 36 -14.11 14.53 -3.56
CA VAL A 36 -14.73 14.83 -2.27
C VAL A 36 -16.09 14.15 -2.21
N SER A 37 -16.42 13.53 -1.08
CA SER A 37 -17.74 12.91 -0.90
C SER A 37 -18.84 13.97 -0.85
N PRO A 38 -20.10 13.62 -1.22
CA PRO A 38 -21.22 14.55 -1.16
C PRO A 38 -21.42 15.17 0.24
N ASP A 39 -21.22 14.36 1.29
CA ASP A 39 -21.35 14.82 2.68
C ASP A 39 -20.26 15.82 3.06
N ALA A 40 -19.02 15.55 2.66
CA ALA A 40 -17.91 16.46 2.89
C ALA A 40 -18.08 17.75 2.08
N HIS A 41 -18.61 17.67 0.86
CA HIS A 41 -18.92 18.83 0.04
C HIS A 41 -19.97 19.71 0.71
N LYS A 42 -21.07 19.13 1.20
CA LYS A 42 -22.12 19.85 1.93
C LYS A 42 -21.60 20.54 3.20
N ALA A 43 -20.83 19.82 4.02
CA ALA A 43 -20.23 20.39 5.23
C ALA A 43 -19.26 21.55 4.92
N THR A 44 -18.59 21.50 3.77
CA THR A 44 -17.67 22.56 3.33
C THR A 44 -18.43 23.80 2.87
N ILE A 45 -19.56 23.63 2.17
CA ILE A 45 -20.46 24.73 1.78
C ILE A 45 -20.97 25.49 3.01
N GLU A 46 -21.41 24.77 4.05
CA GLU A 46 -21.91 25.37 5.30
C GLU A 46 -20.83 26.21 6.02
N LYS A 47 -19.55 25.87 5.84
CA LYS A 47 -18.42 26.52 6.51
C LYS A 47 -17.81 27.69 5.75
N PHE A 48 -17.70 27.59 4.43
CA PHE A 48 -16.95 28.53 3.60
C PHE A 48 -17.80 29.30 2.57
N GLY A 49 -19.08 28.96 2.46
CA GLY A 49 -19.99 29.56 1.50
C GLY A 49 -19.93 28.86 0.14
N LYS A 50 -21.10 28.77 -0.51
CA LYS A 50 -21.32 27.98 -1.72
C LYS A 50 -20.41 28.38 -2.88
N GLU A 51 -20.26 29.67 -3.15
CA GLU A 51 -19.53 30.18 -4.31
C GLU A 51 -18.04 29.77 -4.30
N ILE A 52 -17.39 29.87 -3.15
CA ILE A 52 -15.97 29.49 -2.98
C ILE A 52 -15.81 27.97 -3.15
N VAL A 53 -16.72 27.20 -2.58
CA VAL A 53 -16.65 25.74 -2.60
C VAL A 53 -16.95 25.19 -3.99
N ASP A 54 -17.96 25.71 -4.68
CA ASP A 54 -18.30 25.32 -6.06
C ASP A 54 -17.14 25.68 -7.02
N MET A 55 -16.50 26.84 -6.83
CA MET A 55 -15.31 27.21 -7.61
C MET A 55 -14.17 26.19 -7.40
N LEU A 56 -13.87 25.84 -6.15
CA LEU A 56 -12.83 24.87 -5.83
C LEU A 56 -13.17 23.49 -6.39
N TYR A 57 -14.43 23.07 -6.25
CA TYR A 57 -14.93 21.77 -6.69
C TYR A 57 -14.86 21.59 -8.20
N ASN A 58 -15.21 22.62 -8.97
CA ASN A 58 -15.18 22.59 -10.43
C ASN A 58 -13.76 22.75 -11.00
N SER A 59 -12.85 23.39 -10.25
CA SER A 59 -11.45 23.56 -10.65
C SER A 59 -10.55 22.35 -10.32
N ALA A 60 -11.03 21.44 -9.47
CA ALA A 60 -10.25 20.29 -9.05
C ALA A 60 -10.02 19.32 -10.23
N PRO A 61 -8.82 18.74 -10.36
CA PRO A 61 -8.58 17.71 -11.35
C PRO A 61 -9.49 16.49 -11.08
N ASN A 62 -10.04 15.93 -12.15
CA ASN A 62 -10.89 14.74 -12.06
C ASN A 62 -10.09 13.51 -11.58
N MET A 63 -10.80 12.49 -11.11
CA MET A 63 -10.15 11.31 -10.52
C MET A 63 -9.37 10.48 -11.54
N TYR A 64 -9.73 10.51 -12.83
CA TYR A 64 -8.94 9.87 -13.88
C TYR A 64 -7.54 10.48 -13.97
N ASN A 65 -7.45 11.81 -14.03
CA ASN A 65 -6.18 12.54 -14.10
C ASN A 65 -5.32 12.27 -12.86
N LEU A 66 -5.93 12.35 -11.67
CA LEU A 66 -5.23 12.10 -10.40
C LEU A 66 -4.70 10.67 -10.29
N CYS A 67 -5.48 9.68 -10.74
CA CYS A 67 -5.05 8.28 -10.72
C CYS A 67 -3.94 8.02 -11.75
N SER A 68 -4.05 8.61 -12.94
CA SER A 68 -3.06 8.49 -14.02
C SER A 68 -1.71 9.07 -13.59
N GLU A 69 -1.71 10.31 -13.09
CA GLU A 69 -0.50 10.97 -12.56
C GLU A 69 0.11 10.14 -11.44
N ARG A 70 -0.71 9.59 -10.54
CA ARG A 70 -0.19 8.79 -9.44
C ARG A 70 0.44 7.48 -9.91
N VAL A 71 -0.18 6.78 -10.86
CA VAL A 71 0.38 5.57 -11.47
C VAL A 71 1.71 5.89 -12.15
N GLU A 72 1.81 6.98 -12.91
CA GLU A 72 3.06 7.39 -13.56
C GLU A 72 4.17 7.68 -12.54
N LEU A 73 3.88 8.46 -11.50
CA LEU A 73 4.84 8.77 -10.45
C LEU A 73 5.36 7.50 -9.75
N VAL A 74 4.46 6.61 -9.35
CA VAL A 74 4.86 5.38 -8.64
C VAL A 74 5.59 4.42 -9.58
N ALA A 75 5.17 4.32 -10.85
CA ALA A 75 5.88 3.52 -11.85
C ALA A 75 7.30 4.04 -12.08
N GLY A 76 7.48 5.36 -12.19
CA GLY A 76 8.80 5.98 -12.31
C GLY A 76 9.70 5.75 -11.10
N GLU A 77 9.14 5.80 -9.88
CA GLU A 77 9.89 5.44 -8.66
C GLU A 77 10.31 3.95 -8.67
N ILE A 78 9.44 3.05 -9.14
CA ILE A 78 9.78 1.62 -9.27
C ILE A 78 10.86 1.41 -10.33
N GLU A 79 10.80 2.13 -11.45
CA GLU A 79 11.79 2.03 -12.52
C GLU A 79 13.17 2.54 -12.07
N THR A 80 13.19 3.64 -11.32
CA THR A 80 14.44 4.27 -10.84
C THR A 80 15.06 3.56 -9.64
N ARG A 81 14.26 3.11 -8.68
CA ARG A 81 14.74 2.53 -7.41
C ARG A 81 14.56 1.02 -7.30
N GLY A 82 13.84 0.42 -8.24
CA GLY A 82 13.41 -0.97 -8.15
C GLY A 82 12.21 -1.17 -7.21
N LYS A 83 11.70 -2.40 -7.16
CA LYS A 83 10.65 -2.81 -6.23
C LYS A 83 11.22 -2.95 -4.81
N LEU A 84 10.41 -2.62 -3.81
CA LEU A 84 10.80 -2.76 -2.39
C LEU A 84 11.10 -4.22 -2.00
N TYR A 85 10.33 -5.15 -2.54
CA TYR A 85 10.52 -6.60 -2.45
C TYR A 85 9.86 -7.26 -3.66
N ASN A 86 10.36 -8.43 -4.06
CA ASN A 86 9.84 -9.18 -5.22
C ASN A 86 9.07 -10.44 -4.82
N ASP A 87 9.33 -10.95 -3.61
CA ASP A 87 8.76 -12.18 -3.08
C ASP A 87 8.62 -12.08 -1.55
N PHE A 88 7.99 -13.08 -0.96
CA PHE A 88 7.82 -13.13 0.50
C PHE A 88 9.16 -13.21 1.24
N GLU A 89 10.17 -13.88 0.67
CA GLU A 89 11.48 -14.05 1.33
C GLU A 89 12.26 -12.73 1.45
N SER A 90 12.16 -11.86 0.44
CA SER A 90 12.72 -10.51 0.46
C SER A 90 11.91 -9.56 1.35
N ALA A 91 10.60 -9.81 1.49
CA ALA A 91 9.70 -9.00 2.32
C ALA A 91 9.89 -9.20 3.84
N ILE A 92 10.44 -10.34 4.29
CA ILE A 92 10.54 -10.68 5.72
C ILE A 92 11.29 -9.63 6.56
N ILE A 93 12.27 -8.93 5.97
CA ILE A 93 13.04 -7.89 6.66
C ILE A 93 12.13 -6.72 7.08
N PHE A 94 11.15 -6.38 6.24
CA PHE A 94 10.21 -5.31 6.53
C PHE A 94 9.20 -5.75 7.59
N TYR A 95 8.67 -6.98 7.49
CA TYR A 95 7.78 -7.53 8.50
C TYR A 95 8.44 -7.60 9.89
N GLN A 96 9.70 -8.05 9.97
CA GLN A 96 10.44 -8.10 11.23
C GLN A 96 10.73 -6.72 11.82
N LYS A 97 10.82 -5.69 10.98
CA LYS A 97 11.09 -4.31 11.41
C LYS A 97 9.83 -3.60 11.90
N GLU A 98 8.72 -3.73 11.17
CA GLU A 98 7.48 -3.02 11.47
C GLU A 98 6.55 -3.82 12.41
N GLY A 99 6.65 -5.15 12.42
CA GLY A 99 5.85 -6.01 13.28
C GLY A 99 4.42 -6.24 12.78
N ILE A 100 3.52 -6.56 13.72
CA ILE A 100 2.10 -6.78 13.47
C ILE A 100 1.37 -5.44 13.30
N VAL A 101 0.27 -5.44 12.55
CA VAL A 101 -0.57 -4.25 12.40
C VAL A 101 -1.43 -4.06 13.66
N GLU A 102 -1.34 -2.88 14.28
CA GLU A 102 -2.09 -2.53 15.49
C GLU A 102 -3.54 -2.14 15.15
N ASP A 103 -4.42 -3.15 15.01
CA ASP A 103 -5.87 -2.96 14.86
C ASP A 103 -6.61 -4.20 15.39
N SER A 104 -7.88 -4.04 15.77
CA SER A 104 -8.70 -5.10 16.38
C SER A 104 -9.79 -5.67 15.48
N SER A 105 -9.92 -5.13 14.26
CA SER A 105 -10.83 -5.60 13.22
C SER A 105 -10.57 -7.07 12.87
N PRO A 106 -11.63 -7.83 12.51
CA PRO A 106 -11.50 -9.23 12.12
C PRO A 106 -10.48 -9.45 11.00
N GLU A 107 -10.47 -8.57 10.00
CA GLU A 107 -9.60 -8.62 8.84
C GLU A 107 -8.13 -8.47 9.23
N ILE A 108 -7.83 -7.57 10.18
CA ILE A 108 -6.45 -7.37 10.65
C ILE A 108 -6.00 -8.52 11.55
N LYS A 109 -6.88 -9.10 12.38
CA LYS A 109 -6.56 -10.30 13.16
C LYS A 109 -6.22 -11.48 12.26
N GLU A 110 -7.02 -11.71 11.22
CA GLU A 110 -6.76 -12.76 10.23
C GLU A 110 -5.45 -12.51 9.49
N PHE A 111 -5.24 -11.29 8.99
CA PHE A 111 -3.99 -10.90 8.32
C PHE A 111 -2.77 -11.15 9.21
N ASN A 112 -2.79 -10.68 10.46
CA ASN A 112 -1.67 -10.86 11.40
C ASN A 112 -1.41 -12.35 11.68
N SER A 113 -2.45 -13.16 11.85
CA SER A 113 -2.32 -14.61 12.06
C SER A 113 -1.69 -15.31 10.86
N ILE A 114 -2.11 -14.96 9.64
CA ILE A 114 -1.53 -15.51 8.40
C ILE A 114 -0.05 -15.12 8.29
N MET A 115 0.29 -13.85 8.56
CA MET A 115 1.65 -13.35 8.45
C MET A 115 2.58 -13.98 9.50
N GLU A 116 2.11 -14.14 10.74
CA GLU A 116 2.83 -14.86 11.79
C GLU A 116 3.10 -16.30 11.37
N PHE A 117 2.08 -17.02 10.90
CA PHE A 117 2.23 -18.40 10.42
C PHE A 117 3.20 -18.49 9.24
N LEU A 118 3.05 -17.59 8.25
CA LEU A 118 3.86 -17.59 7.04
C LEU A 118 5.35 -17.39 7.35
N TYR A 119 5.67 -16.46 8.25
CA TYR A 119 7.05 -16.14 8.60
C TYR A 119 7.60 -16.93 9.81
N LEU A 120 6.82 -17.83 10.38
CA LEU A 120 7.26 -18.65 11.51
C LEU A 120 8.50 -19.47 11.14
N GLY A 121 9.56 -19.31 11.94
CA GLY A 121 10.83 -20.03 11.73
C GLY A 121 11.62 -19.62 10.47
N ARG A 122 11.09 -18.74 9.62
CA ARG A 122 11.81 -18.20 8.46
C ARG A 122 12.84 -17.15 8.93
N LYS A 123 14.02 -17.17 8.31
CA LYS A 123 15.11 -16.22 8.61
C LYS A 123 15.31 -15.29 7.43
N SER A 124 15.57 -14.02 7.70
CA SER A 124 15.94 -13.09 6.63
C SER A 124 17.24 -13.55 5.96
N GLN A 125 17.32 -13.46 4.63
CA GLN A 125 18.52 -13.88 3.89
C GLN A 125 19.80 -13.10 4.28
N LYS A 126 19.65 -11.95 4.95
CA LYS A 126 20.78 -11.21 5.55
C LYS A 126 21.34 -11.83 6.83
N ALA A 127 20.67 -12.82 7.43
CA ALA A 127 21.15 -13.54 8.61
C ALA A 127 22.19 -14.65 8.29
N GLY A 128 22.65 -14.74 7.04
CA GLY A 128 23.64 -15.72 6.57
C GLY A 128 25.10 -15.45 6.97
N ARG A 129 25.38 -14.70 8.03
CA ARG A 129 26.76 -14.51 8.52
C ARG A 129 26.93 -14.42 10.04
N PHE A 130 26.08 -15.09 10.80
CA PHE A 130 26.37 -15.38 12.20
C PHE A 130 26.46 -16.90 12.40
N ARG A 131 27.70 -17.38 12.58
CA ARG A 131 27.99 -18.74 13.04
C ARG A 131 27.15 -19.02 14.28
N VAL A 132 26.28 -20.03 14.20
CA VAL A 132 25.64 -20.61 15.37
C VAL A 132 26.74 -21.33 16.16
N LEU A 133 27.28 -20.68 17.19
CA LEU A 133 28.00 -21.37 18.25
C LEU A 133 26.94 -22.07 19.11
N LEU A 134 26.61 -23.31 18.74
CA LEU A 134 25.90 -24.22 19.63
C LEU A 134 26.76 -24.41 20.89
N LYS A 135 26.41 -23.75 21.99
CA LYS A 135 26.90 -24.16 23.32
C LYS A 135 26.20 -25.48 23.64
N GLN A 136 26.98 -26.57 23.64
CA GLN A 136 26.55 -27.87 24.12
C GLN A 136 26.01 -27.75 25.56
N PRO A 137 24.86 -28.36 25.90
CA PRO A 137 24.36 -28.36 27.26
C PRO A 137 25.31 -29.15 28.17
N LYS A 138 25.70 -28.56 29.30
CA LYS A 138 26.47 -29.25 30.33
C LYS A 138 25.62 -30.41 30.86
N ALA A 139 26.15 -31.62 30.74
CA ALA A 139 25.54 -32.83 31.30
C ALA A 139 25.29 -32.64 32.81
N ALA A 140 24.03 -32.81 33.22
CA ALA A 140 23.67 -32.96 34.62
C ALA A 140 24.28 -34.29 35.11
N LYS A 141 25.15 -34.20 36.12
CA LYS A 141 25.57 -35.37 36.90
C LYS A 141 24.57 -35.54 38.03
N TRP A 142 24.02 -36.74 38.14
CA TRP A 142 23.29 -37.23 39.31
C TRP A 142 24.25 -37.39 40.50
#